data_AF-A0A9D8R527-F1
#
_entry.id   AF-A0A9D8R527-F1
#
_cell.length_a   1.000
_cell.length_b   1.000
_cell.length_c   1.000
_cell.angle_alpha   90.00
_cell.angle_beta   90.00
_cell.angle_gamma   90.00
#
_symmetry.space_group_name_H-M   'P 1'
#
loop_
_entity.id
_entity.type
_entity.pdbx_description
1 polymer ?
#
loop_
_entity_poly.entity_id
_entity_poly.type
_entity_poly.pdbx_seq_one_letter_code
_entity_poly.pdbx_strand_id
1 'polypeptide(L)'
;MQPQMQPQMQRQPQMQPQATAIDAELQKLLVAEGAISALYVEDVDEKKIVEKAILGMLEELDPHSTYLTPEENDKSNETLMGSFEGIGVQFNMIEDTLFIVQPIPDGPSEKVGIMAGDRIVTVNDTAIAGVKMSQEAIMKRLRGPKGTKVDLGINRRGVNGLIHFTVTRDKIPVNTVDAAYMIRPGIGYIKVSSFGATTVEEFEDKLADLRRQGAQSLILDLQGNGGGLLMAAIGMANEFLGRDQMVVYTEGRRSPKSGYMADGRGRFRDGKLVVLIDEYSASASEIVSGAVQDWDRATIVGR
;
A
#
# COMPACT_ATOMS: atom_id res chain seq x y z
N MET A 1 32.41 -45.52 -41.36
CA MET A 1 31.28 -44.77 -41.95
C MET A 1 30.27 -44.49 -40.85
N GLN A 2 30.34 -43.31 -40.24
CA GLN A 2 29.34 -42.79 -39.31
C GLN A 2 28.72 -41.55 -39.99
N PRO A 3 27.39 -41.44 -40.14
CA PRO A 3 26.78 -40.25 -40.71
C PRO A 3 26.72 -39.12 -39.66
N GLN A 4 27.21 -37.95 -40.05
CA GLN A 4 27.08 -36.70 -39.30
C GLN A 4 25.61 -36.27 -39.24
N MET A 5 25.05 -36.12 -38.04
CA MET A 5 23.79 -35.41 -37.83
C MET A 5 24.05 -33.91 -37.81
N GLN A 6 23.50 -33.18 -38.79
CA GLN A 6 23.42 -31.73 -38.76
C GLN A 6 22.37 -31.27 -37.73
N PRO A 7 22.60 -30.20 -36.95
CA PRO A 7 21.58 -29.66 -36.06
C PRO A 7 20.49 -28.94 -36.87
N GLN A 8 19.23 -29.31 -36.64
CA GLN A 8 18.07 -28.58 -37.15
C GLN A 8 18.03 -27.18 -36.52
N MET A 9 18.33 -26.14 -37.31
CA MET A 9 18.01 -24.76 -36.97
C MET A 9 16.49 -24.64 -36.80
N GLN A 10 16.03 -24.46 -35.56
CA GLN A 10 14.70 -23.97 -35.26
C GLN A 10 14.53 -22.62 -35.94
N ARG A 11 13.63 -22.53 -36.93
CA ARG A 11 13.21 -21.25 -37.50
C ARG A 11 12.54 -20.46 -36.39
N GLN A 12 13.20 -19.41 -35.91
CA GLN A 12 12.54 -18.37 -35.12
C GLN A 12 11.37 -17.83 -35.96
N PRO A 13 10.17 -17.66 -35.37
CA PRO A 13 9.09 -17.01 -36.08
C PRO A 13 9.52 -15.57 -36.38
N GLN A 14 9.64 -15.25 -37.67
CA GLN A 14 9.84 -13.89 -38.13
C GLN A 14 8.65 -13.05 -37.63
N MET A 15 8.89 -12.16 -36.66
CA MET A 15 7.96 -11.08 -36.37
C MET A 15 7.94 -10.15 -37.59
N GLN A 16 6.93 -10.30 -38.44
CA GLN A 16 6.58 -9.26 -39.40
C GLN A 16 6.20 -8.00 -38.62
N PRO A 17 6.63 -6.81 -39.02
CA PRO A 17 6.10 -5.58 -38.45
C PRO A 17 4.66 -5.42 -38.95
N GLN A 18 3.68 -5.85 -38.15
CA GLN A 18 2.30 -5.42 -38.34
C GLN A 18 2.23 -3.96 -37.91
N ALA A 19 2.33 -3.04 -38.86
CA ALA A 19 1.72 -1.73 -38.71
C ALA A 19 0.20 -1.96 -38.62
N THR A 20 -0.31 -2.15 -37.42
CA THR A 20 -1.75 -2.22 -37.18
C THR A 20 -2.33 -0.86 -37.53
N ALA A 21 -3.23 -0.85 -38.52
CA ALA A 21 -4.18 0.25 -38.66
C ALA A 21 -4.78 0.52 -37.27
N ILE A 22 -4.86 1.79 -36.89
CA ILE A 22 -5.56 2.19 -35.67
C ILE A 22 -6.99 1.64 -35.80
N ASP A 23 -7.40 0.81 -34.85
CA ASP A 23 -8.73 0.20 -34.82
C ASP A 23 -9.82 1.28 -34.92
N ALA A 24 -10.94 0.97 -35.58
CA ALA A 24 -12.03 1.94 -35.80
C ALA A 24 -12.55 2.51 -34.47
N GLU A 25 -12.58 1.70 -33.41
CA GLU A 25 -12.98 2.13 -32.07
C GLU A 25 -11.94 3.04 -31.41
N LEU A 26 -10.65 2.77 -31.59
CA LEU A 26 -9.58 3.64 -31.10
C LEU A 26 -9.61 4.98 -31.85
N GLN A 27 -9.88 4.96 -33.15
CA GLN A 27 -10.03 6.18 -33.93
C GLN A 27 -11.23 7.01 -33.49
N LYS A 28 -12.34 6.36 -33.11
CA LYS A 28 -13.53 7.05 -32.55
C LYS A 28 -13.20 7.77 -31.24
N LEU A 29 -12.42 7.15 -30.35
CA LEU A 29 -11.95 7.78 -29.11
C LEU A 29 -11.10 9.02 -29.41
N LEU A 30 -10.12 8.90 -30.32
CA LEU A 30 -9.23 10.00 -30.70
C LEU A 30 -9.97 11.17 -31.34
N VAL A 31 -10.96 10.90 -32.21
CA VAL A 31 -11.78 11.94 -32.83
C VAL A 31 -12.65 12.65 -31.79
N ALA A 32 -13.22 11.90 -30.84
CA ALA A 32 -14.04 12.49 -29.78
C ALA A 32 -13.22 13.41 -28.86
N GLU A 33 -12.05 12.96 -28.41
CA GLU A 33 -11.14 13.77 -27.59
C GLU A 33 -10.70 15.03 -28.35
N GLY A 34 -10.19 14.89 -29.58
CA GLY A 34 -9.74 16.03 -30.37
C GLY A 34 -10.85 17.04 -30.70
N ALA A 35 -12.09 16.58 -30.89
CA ALA A 35 -13.24 17.47 -31.08
C ALA A 35 -13.60 18.24 -29.80
N ILE A 36 -13.53 17.60 -28.63
CA ILE A 36 -13.75 18.27 -27.34
C ILE A 36 -12.67 19.34 -27.12
N SER A 37 -11.41 18.98 -27.29
CA SER A 37 -10.26 19.88 -27.05
C SER A 37 -10.23 21.07 -28.00
N ALA A 38 -10.69 20.91 -29.25
CA ALA A 38 -10.67 21.98 -30.25
C ALA A 38 -11.95 22.84 -30.31
N LEU A 39 -13.12 22.30 -29.92
CA LEU A 39 -14.43 22.91 -30.21
C LEU A 39 -15.27 23.24 -28.97
N TYR A 40 -14.85 22.81 -27.78
CA TYR A 40 -15.59 23.14 -26.55
C TYR A 40 -15.49 24.64 -26.23
N VAL A 41 -16.52 25.18 -25.56
CA VAL A 41 -16.68 26.63 -25.32
C VAL A 41 -15.68 27.19 -24.30
N GLU A 42 -15.11 26.33 -23.46
CA GLU A 42 -14.13 26.65 -22.43
C GLU A 42 -12.85 25.83 -22.62
N ASP A 43 -11.75 26.30 -22.04
CA ASP A 43 -10.51 25.53 -21.98
C ASP A 43 -10.72 24.22 -21.19
N VAL A 44 -10.23 23.11 -21.74
CA VAL A 44 -10.36 21.79 -21.14
C VAL A 44 -9.03 21.29 -20.58
N ASP A 45 -9.11 20.59 -19.46
CA ASP A 45 -7.99 19.81 -18.93
C ASP A 45 -7.99 18.44 -19.62
N GLU A 46 -7.27 18.32 -20.74
CA GLU A 46 -7.17 17.10 -21.54
C GLU A 46 -6.76 15.88 -20.70
N LYS A 47 -5.82 16.06 -19.76
CA LYS A 47 -5.35 14.98 -18.89
C LYS A 47 -6.50 14.42 -18.08
N LYS A 48 -7.29 15.30 -17.44
CA LYS A 48 -8.44 14.90 -16.64
C LYS A 48 -9.53 14.22 -17.48
N ILE A 49 -9.74 14.65 -18.72
CA ILE A 49 -10.71 14.03 -19.64
C ILE A 49 -10.28 12.60 -19.99
N VAL A 50 -9.01 12.41 -20.36
CA VAL A 50 -8.47 11.08 -20.69
C VAL A 50 -8.56 10.15 -19.49
N GLU A 51 -8.20 10.60 -18.29
CA GLU A 51 -8.33 9.81 -17.05
C GLU A 51 -9.79 9.39 -16.80
N LYS A 52 -10.76 10.30 -17.03
CA LYS A 52 -12.19 9.99 -16.90
C LYS A 52 -12.69 9.02 -17.97
N ALA A 53 -12.19 9.12 -19.21
CA ALA A 53 -12.52 8.17 -20.26
C ALA A 53 -12.01 6.76 -19.94
N ILE A 54 -10.81 6.64 -19.38
CA ILE A 54 -10.25 5.36 -18.91
C ILE A 54 -11.14 4.77 -17.81
N LEU A 55 -11.49 5.57 -16.80
CA LEU A 55 -12.37 5.12 -15.71
C LEU A 55 -13.71 4.61 -16.24
N GLY A 56 -14.36 5.34 -17.16
CA GLY A 56 -15.62 4.90 -17.76
C GLY A 56 -15.50 3.60 -18.57
N MET A 57 -14.38 3.36 -19.23
CA MET A 57 -14.14 2.07 -19.90
C MET A 57 -13.95 0.91 -18.92
N LEU A 58 -13.34 1.16 -17.75
CA LEU A 58 -13.11 0.15 -16.73
C LEU A 58 -14.38 -0.21 -15.96
N GLU A 59 -15.28 0.77 -15.74
CA GLU A 59 -16.59 0.54 -15.11
C GLU A 59 -17.46 -0.48 -15.85
N GLU A 60 -17.28 -0.62 -17.18
CA GLU A 60 -17.98 -1.62 -18.00
C GLU A 60 -17.40 -3.04 -17.89
N LEU A 61 -16.24 -3.21 -17.25
CA LEU A 61 -15.61 -4.53 -17.09
C LEU A 61 -16.12 -5.24 -15.83
N ASP A 62 -15.85 -4.65 -14.67
CA ASP A 62 -16.21 -5.18 -13.35
C ASP A 62 -16.00 -4.09 -12.27
N PRO A 63 -16.63 -4.21 -11.09
CA PRO A 63 -16.54 -3.19 -10.03
C PRO A 63 -15.17 -3.10 -9.33
N HIS A 64 -14.22 -3.97 -9.64
CA HIS A 64 -12.88 -4.02 -9.06
C HIS A 64 -11.78 -3.56 -10.04
N SER A 65 -12.11 -3.43 -11.33
CA SER A 65 -11.27 -2.83 -12.35
C SER A 65 -11.20 -1.33 -12.15
N THR A 66 -10.02 -0.82 -11.79
CA THR A 66 -9.82 0.61 -11.48
C THR A 66 -8.56 1.16 -12.13
N TYR A 67 -8.47 2.49 -12.19
CA TYR A 67 -7.30 3.23 -12.66
C TYR A 67 -6.75 4.05 -11.51
N LEU A 68 -5.45 3.92 -11.26
CA LEU A 68 -4.73 4.75 -10.30
C LEU A 68 -3.96 5.82 -11.07
N THR A 69 -4.18 7.08 -10.73
CA THR A 69 -3.29 8.18 -11.12
C THR A 69 -1.87 7.93 -10.61
N PRO A 70 -0.83 8.57 -11.16
CA PRO A 70 0.55 8.41 -10.67
C PRO A 70 0.66 8.63 -9.15
N GLU A 71 -0.01 9.65 -8.62
CA GLU A 71 -0.03 9.96 -7.20
C GLU A 71 -0.72 8.89 -6.33
N GLU A 72 -1.83 8.34 -6.82
CA GLU A 72 -2.54 7.25 -6.14
C GLU A 72 -1.73 5.95 -6.18
N ASN A 73 -1.08 5.68 -7.31
CA ASN A 73 -0.22 4.52 -7.48
C ASN A 73 0.99 4.58 -6.52
N ASP A 74 1.62 5.75 -6.37
CA ASP A 74 2.72 5.94 -5.41
C ASP A 74 2.27 5.66 -3.98
N LYS A 75 1.14 6.21 -3.55
CA LYS A 75 0.58 5.96 -2.20
C LYS A 75 0.20 4.50 -1.97
N SER A 76 -0.39 3.86 -2.98
CA SER A 76 -0.73 2.44 -2.93
C SER A 76 0.54 1.60 -2.76
N ASN A 77 1.57 1.90 -3.54
CA ASN A 77 2.84 1.19 -3.48
C ASN A 77 3.57 1.40 -2.14
N GLU A 78 3.54 2.60 -1.55
CA GLU A 78 4.09 2.86 -0.21
C GLU A 78 3.44 1.95 0.87
N THR A 79 2.12 1.80 0.81
CA THR A 79 1.37 0.92 1.72
C THR A 79 1.78 -0.54 1.51
N LEU A 80 1.84 -1.00 0.26
CA LEU A 80 2.24 -2.37 -0.06
C LEU A 80 3.70 -2.66 0.32
N MET A 81 4.61 -1.71 0.17
CA MET A 81 6.01 -1.85 0.55
C MET A 81 6.22 -1.72 2.07
N GLY A 82 5.18 -1.40 2.86
CA GLY A 82 5.26 -1.18 4.30
C GLY A 82 6.14 0.00 4.67
N SER A 83 6.36 0.94 3.74
CA SER A 83 7.27 2.06 3.94
C SER A 83 7.20 3.11 2.82
N PHE A 84 7.58 4.34 3.16
CA PHE A 84 7.83 5.40 2.19
C PHE A 84 9.15 6.10 2.48
N GLU A 85 9.65 6.91 1.54
CA GLU A 85 10.90 7.67 1.72
C GLU A 85 10.61 9.16 1.96
N GLY A 86 11.15 9.72 3.05
CA GLY A 86 10.88 11.10 3.41
C GLY A 86 11.56 11.54 4.71
N ILE A 87 11.03 12.62 5.31
CA ILE A 87 11.61 13.22 6.51
C ILE A 87 11.12 12.61 7.83
N GLY A 88 10.07 11.78 7.80
CA GLY A 88 9.55 11.09 8.98
C GLY A 88 8.86 11.98 10.01
N VAL A 89 7.78 12.65 9.64
CA VAL A 89 6.94 13.46 10.54
C VAL A 89 5.47 13.13 10.36
N GLN A 90 4.72 13.15 11.46
CA GLN A 90 3.26 13.25 11.44
C GLN A 90 2.89 14.73 11.54
N PHE A 91 1.95 15.16 10.69
CA PHE A 91 1.60 16.57 10.58
C PHE A 91 0.12 16.76 10.35
N ASN A 92 -0.35 17.96 10.66
CA ASN A 92 -1.64 18.48 10.25
C ASN A 92 -1.44 19.77 9.46
N MET A 93 -2.34 20.03 8.52
CA MET A 93 -2.46 21.35 7.91
C MET A 93 -3.36 22.20 8.80
N ILE A 94 -2.80 23.22 9.42
CA ILE A 94 -3.56 24.21 10.18
C ILE A 94 -3.50 25.51 9.38
N GLU A 95 -4.67 25.95 8.92
CA GLU A 95 -4.80 27.04 7.95
C GLU A 95 -4.01 26.72 6.67
N ASP A 96 -2.90 27.39 6.42
CA ASP A 96 -2.03 27.19 5.26
C ASP A 96 -0.60 26.77 5.64
N THR A 97 -0.41 26.31 6.88
CA THR A 97 0.90 25.97 7.42
C THR A 97 0.94 24.51 7.87
N LEU A 98 2.05 23.82 7.53
CA LEU A 98 2.29 22.46 7.98
C LEU A 98 2.75 22.47 9.44
N PHE A 99 1.90 21.96 10.32
CA PHE A 99 2.12 21.83 11.75
C PHE A 99 2.53 20.39 12.10
N ILE A 100 3.70 20.22 12.70
CA ILE A 100 4.21 18.93 13.12
C ILE A 100 3.50 18.50 14.40
N VAL A 101 2.72 17.43 14.31
CA VAL A 101 2.09 16.79 15.46
C VAL A 101 3.18 16.10 16.28
N GLN A 102 3.99 15.28 15.62
CA GLN A 102 5.18 14.66 16.22
C GLN A 102 6.14 14.13 15.13
N PRO A 103 7.46 14.16 15.36
CA PRO A 103 8.41 13.36 14.60
C PRO A 103 8.15 11.86 14.80
N ILE A 104 8.53 11.05 13.81
CA ILE A 104 8.52 9.59 13.97
C ILE A 104 9.72 9.19 14.84
N PRO A 105 9.53 8.36 15.89
CA PRO A 105 10.63 7.88 16.72
C PRO A 105 11.74 7.22 15.91
N ASP A 106 13.00 7.52 16.24
CA ASP A 106 14.22 7.14 15.51
C ASP A 106 14.25 7.60 14.04
N GLY A 107 13.30 8.46 13.64
CA GLY A 107 13.15 8.98 12.30
C GLY A 107 14.12 10.12 11.97
N PRO A 108 14.26 10.50 10.69
CA PRO A 108 15.20 11.53 10.26
C PRO A 108 14.99 12.89 10.92
N SER A 109 13.73 13.31 11.08
CA SER A 109 13.40 14.60 11.68
C SER A 109 13.70 14.65 13.18
N GLU A 110 13.43 13.56 13.90
CA GLU A 110 13.76 13.48 15.33
C GLU A 110 15.27 13.57 15.55
N LYS A 111 16.06 12.85 14.74
CA LYS A 111 17.54 12.83 14.80
C LYS A 111 18.18 14.20 14.66
N VAL A 112 17.56 15.12 13.91
CA VAL A 112 18.08 16.48 13.74
C VAL A 112 17.50 17.48 14.75
N GLY A 113 16.58 17.06 15.62
CA GLY A 113 16.01 17.90 16.68
C GLY A 113 14.74 18.66 16.32
N ILE A 114 14.03 18.23 15.27
CA ILE A 114 12.64 18.68 15.02
C ILE A 114 11.73 18.09 16.10
N MET A 115 10.75 18.86 16.55
CA MET A 115 9.91 18.54 17.71
C MET A 115 8.43 18.69 17.41
N ALA A 116 7.59 18.07 18.25
CA ALA A 116 6.16 18.32 18.26
C ALA A 116 5.87 19.83 18.47
N GLY A 117 4.94 20.37 17.69
CA GLY A 117 4.57 21.78 17.74
C GLY A 117 5.32 22.68 16.76
N ASP A 118 6.33 22.16 16.06
CA ASP A 118 7.05 22.89 15.02
C ASP A 118 6.17 23.18 13.80
N ARG A 119 6.43 24.31 13.14
CA ARG A 119 5.78 24.68 11.88
C ARG A 119 6.82 24.75 10.77
N ILE A 120 6.65 23.94 9.72
CA ILE A 120 7.51 24.02 8.53
C ILE A 120 7.00 25.19 7.68
N VAL A 121 7.85 26.20 7.49
CA VAL A 121 7.51 27.40 6.73
C VAL A 121 8.22 27.47 5.38
N THR A 122 9.42 26.89 5.28
CA THR A 122 10.18 26.80 4.03
C THR A 122 10.72 25.38 3.83
N VAL A 123 10.81 24.97 2.57
CA VAL A 123 11.42 23.72 2.13
C VAL A 123 12.39 24.05 1.00
N ASN A 124 13.67 23.79 1.23
CA ASN A 124 14.78 24.33 0.46
C ASN A 124 14.62 25.86 0.30
N ASP A 125 14.67 26.35 -0.94
CA ASP A 125 14.55 27.78 -1.25
C ASP A 125 13.08 28.24 -1.44
N THR A 126 12.10 27.40 -1.11
CA THR A 126 10.69 27.66 -1.38
C THR A 126 9.89 27.85 -0.09
N ALA A 127 9.17 28.96 0.04
CA ALA A 127 8.16 29.12 1.08
C ALA A 127 6.96 28.22 0.83
N ILE A 128 6.53 27.49 1.86
CA ILE A 128 5.36 26.60 1.79
C ILE A 128 4.18 27.10 2.62
N ALA A 129 4.43 27.94 3.63
CA ALA A 129 3.41 28.61 4.42
C ALA A 129 3.08 30.00 3.82
N GLY A 130 1.83 30.47 3.93
CA GLY A 130 1.43 31.80 3.44
C GLY A 130 1.16 31.89 1.93
N VAL A 131 1.37 30.81 1.17
CA VAL A 131 1.36 30.84 -0.31
C VAL A 131 0.24 29.99 -0.93
N LYS A 132 -0.68 29.46 -0.09
CA LYS A 132 -1.78 28.58 -0.52
C LYS A 132 -1.30 27.37 -1.36
N MET A 133 -0.10 26.88 -1.08
CA MET A 133 0.44 25.69 -1.75
C MET A 133 -0.40 24.48 -1.37
N SER A 134 -0.74 23.64 -2.35
CA SER A 134 -1.52 22.42 -2.08
C SER A 134 -0.74 21.46 -1.19
N GLN A 135 -1.45 20.71 -0.35
CA GLN A 135 -0.85 19.68 0.50
C GLN A 135 -0.03 18.69 -0.32
N GLU A 136 -0.51 18.30 -1.50
CA GLU A 136 0.19 17.39 -2.41
C GLU A 136 1.54 17.95 -2.86
N ALA A 137 1.59 19.23 -3.25
CA ALA A 137 2.83 19.88 -3.64
C ALA A 137 3.82 19.98 -2.46
N ILE A 138 3.34 20.22 -1.24
CA ILE A 138 4.16 20.19 -0.04
C ILE A 138 4.75 18.79 0.17
N MET A 139 3.92 17.74 0.08
CA MET A 139 4.37 16.35 0.23
C MET A 139 5.41 15.94 -0.80
N LYS A 140 5.23 16.31 -2.07
CA LYS A 140 6.21 16.09 -3.15
C LYS A 140 7.57 16.73 -2.85
N ARG A 141 7.62 17.81 -2.06
CA ARG A 141 8.88 18.47 -1.64
C ARG A 141 9.53 17.82 -0.43
N LEU A 142 8.73 17.35 0.53
CA LEU A 142 9.23 16.70 1.74
C LEU A 142 9.69 15.26 1.47
N ARG A 143 9.02 14.57 0.56
CA ARG A 143 9.39 13.23 0.10
C ARG A 143 10.53 13.30 -0.93
N GLY A 144 11.15 12.15 -1.16
CA GLY A 144 12.23 12.00 -2.13
C GLY A 144 13.13 10.82 -1.80
N PRO A 145 14.04 10.46 -2.72
CA PRO A 145 14.86 9.26 -2.59
C PRO A 145 15.66 9.23 -1.29
N LYS A 146 15.79 8.05 -0.67
CA LYS A 146 16.62 7.82 0.50
C LYS A 146 18.05 8.35 0.29
N GLY A 147 18.59 9.00 1.32
CA GLY A 147 19.93 9.60 1.31
C GLY A 147 20.00 10.99 0.69
N THR A 148 18.95 11.46 0.01
CA THR A 148 18.88 12.86 -0.43
C THR A 148 18.61 13.78 0.76
N LYS A 149 19.02 15.05 0.64
CA LYS A 149 18.82 16.05 1.69
C LYS A 149 17.68 17.00 1.36
N VAL A 150 17.09 17.57 2.41
CA VAL A 150 16.11 18.65 2.33
C VAL A 150 16.37 19.64 3.45
N ASP A 151 16.41 20.92 3.10
CA ASP A 151 16.59 21.99 4.07
C ASP A 151 15.23 22.52 4.49
N LEU A 152 14.96 22.59 5.79
CA LEU A 152 13.69 23.00 6.36
C LEU A 152 13.88 24.27 7.18
N GLY A 153 13.04 25.28 6.91
CA GLY A 153 12.88 26.42 7.80
C GLY A 153 11.72 26.15 8.75
N ILE A 154 12.02 26.14 10.05
CA ILE A 154 11.07 25.85 11.12
C ILE A 154 10.79 27.11 11.92
N ASN A 155 9.50 27.41 12.11
CA ASN A 155 9.03 28.34 13.11
C ASN A 155 8.63 27.57 14.37
N ARG A 156 9.38 27.77 15.46
CA ARG A 156 9.16 27.13 16.76
C ARG A 156 8.69 28.17 17.77
N ARG A 157 7.58 27.88 18.45
CA ARG A 157 7.00 28.77 19.46
C ARG A 157 8.03 29.07 20.55
N GLY A 158 8.23 30.36 20.84
CA GLY A 158 9.16 30.82 21.88
C GLY A 158 10.60 31.01 21.40
N VAL A 159 10.91 30.71 20.14
CA VAL A 159 12.21 31.00 19.52
C VAL A 159 12.04 32.16 18.53
N ASN A 160 12.91 33.16 18.62
CA ASN A 160 12.91 34.28 17.69
C ASN A 160 13.62 33.89 16.39
N GLY A 161 12.95 34.12 15.25
CA GLY A 161 13.49 33.80 13.92
C GLY A 161 13.22 32.36 13.50
N LEU A 162 13.68 32.02 12.29
CA LEU A 162 13.58 30.66 11.75
C LEU A 162 14.76 29.81 12.19
N ILE A 163 14.47 28.56 12.54
CA ILE A 163 15.47 27.53 12.80
C ILE A 163 15.63 26.71 11.53
N HIS A 164 16.86 26.51 11.09
CA HIS A 164 17.15 25.74 9.89
C HIS A 164 17.63 24.33 10.25
N PHE A 165 17.02 23.32 9.62
CA PHE A 165 17.43 21.93 9.73
C PHE A 165 17.67 21.34 8.36
N THR A 166 18.81 20.66 8.18
CA THR A 166 19.03 19.79 7.01
C THR A 166 18.67 18.36 7.40
N VAL A 167 17.59 17.83 6.83
CA VAL A 167 17.15 16.46 7.05
C VAL A 167 17.63 15.58 5.90
N THR A 168 18.30 14.47 6.21
CA THR A 168 18.59 13.42 5.23
C THR A 168 17.39 12.48 5.17
N ARG A 169 16.74 12.37 4.01
CA ARG A 169 15.59 11.48 3.83
C ARG A 169 15.97 10.02 4.07
N ASP A 170 15.09 9.28 4.72
CA ASP A 170 15.27 7.85 4.96
C ASP A 170 13.95 7.12 4.75
N LYS A 171 14.04 5.79 4.78
CA LYS A 171 12.90 4.88 4.75
C LYS A 171 12.15 5.00 6.08
N ILE A 172 10.89 5.36 5.98
CA ILE A 172 9.96 5.51 7.09
C ILE A 172 9.02 4.30 7.09
N PRO A 173 8.94 3.52 8.18
CA PRO A 173 8.03 2.39 8.24
C PRO A 173 6.58 2.87 8.19
N VAL A 174 5.77 2.17 7.41
CA VAL A 174 4.31 2.26 7.45
C VAL A 174 3.86 0.97 8.12
N ASN A 175 3.59 1.07 9.42
CA ASN A 175 3.11 -0.09 10.17
C ASN A 175 1.75 -0.52 9.64
N THR A 176 1.55 -1.82 9.61
CA THR A 176 0.31 -2.45 9.18
C THR A 176 -0.46 -3.07 10.34
N VAL A 177 0.22 -3.27 11.48
CA VAL A 177 -0.39 -3.66 12.76
C VAL A 177 -0.62 -2.41 13.62
N ASP A 178 -1.86 -1.94 13.67
CA ASP A 178 -2.23 -0.70 14.39
C ASP A 178 -2.18 -0.88 15.91
N ALA A 179 -2.55 -2.06 16.40
CA ALA A 179 -2.68 -2.33 17.82
C ALA A 179 -2.42 -3.80 18.13
N ALA A 180 -1.74 -4.05 19.25
CA ALA A 180 -1.59 -5.37 19.85
C ALA A 180 -1.54 -5.29 21.37
N TYR A 181 -2.50 -5.91 22.06
CA TYR A 181 -2.57 -5.86 23.52
C TYR A 181 -3.40 -7.02 24.10
N MET A 182 -3.23 -7.29 25.40
CA MET A 182 -4.09 -8.22 26.13
C MET A 182 -5.43 -7.54 26.44
N ILE A 183 -6.53 -8.00 25.83
CA ILE A 183 -7.85 -7.41 26.10
C ILE A 183 -8.40 -7.87 27.46
N ARG A 184 -8.06 -9.09 27.87
CA ARG A 184 -8.33 -9.71 29.19
C ARG A 184 -7.28 -10.80 29.45
N PRO A 185 -7.10 -11.29 30.69
CA PRO A 185 -6.20 -12.40 30.96
C PRO A 185 -6.46 -13.60 30.03
N GLY A 186 -5.41 -14.08 29.37
CA GLY A 186 -5.50 -15.20 28.42
C GLY A 186 -5.95 -14.85 27.00
N ILE A 187 -6.38 -13.62 26.72
CA ILE A 187 -6.90 -13.22 25.39
C ILE A 187 -6.10 -12.03 24.84
N GLY A 188 -5.39 -12.28 23.74
CA GLY A 188 -4.73 -11.25 22.95
C GLY A 188 -5.68 -10.66 21.91
N TYR A 189 -5.44 -9.40 21.55
CA TYR A 189 -6.09 -8.69 20.45
C TYR A 189 -5.00 -8.12 19.55
N ILE A 190 -5.14 -8.30 18.23
CA ILE A 190 -4.27 -7.70 17.21
C ILE A 190 -5.16 -7.09 16.12
N LYS A 191 -4.95 -5.81 15.81
CA LYS A 191 -5.59 -5.11 14.68
C LYS A 191 -4.62 -4.97 13.52
N VAL A 192 -5.03 -5.42 12.33
CA VAL A 192 -4.26 -5.30 11.09
C VAL A 192 -5.08 -4.48 10.10
N SER A 193 -4.56 -3.32 9.68
CA SER A 193 -5.28 -2.36 8.82
C SER A 193 -4.97 -2.49 7.34
N SER A 194 -3.89 -3.16 6.97
CA SER A 194 -3.53 -3.47 5.58
C SER A 194 -2.58 -4.66 5.50
N PHE A 195 -2.43 -5.26 4.31
CA PHE A 195 -1.46 -6.31 4.05
C PHE A 195 -0.30 -5.78 3.20
N GLY A 196 0.75 -5.32 3.87
CA GLY A 196 2.02 -4.88 3.29
C GLY A 196 3.13 -5.92 3.41
N ALA A 197 4.31 -5.58 2.90
CA ALA A 197 5.48 -6.45 2.87
C ALA A 197 5.99 -6.83 4.27
N THR A 198 5.75 -5.98 5.27
CA THR A 198 6.19 -6.15 6.66
C THR A 198 5.12 -6.77 7.57
N THR A 199 3.89 -6.94 7.09
CA THR A 199 2.74 -7.32 7.93
C THR A 199 2.91 -8.65 8.64
N VAL A 200 3.48 -9.64 7.95
CA VAL A 200 3.70 -10.95 8.56
C VAL A 200 4.63 -10.79 9.74
N GLU A 201 5.82 -10.21 9.54
CA GLU A 201 6.84 -9.96 10.59
C GLU A 201 6.27 -9.16 11.77
N GLU A 202 5.58 -8.05 11.51
CA GLU A 202 4.94 -7.25 12.55
C GLU A 202 3.95 -8.09 13.36
N PHE A 203 3.11 -8.89 12.69
CA PHE A 203 2.16 -9.79 13.35
C PHE A 203 2.87 -10.86 14.19
N GLU A 204 3.94 -11.46 13.65
CA GLU A 204 4.74 -12.49 14.33
C GLU A 204 5.27 -11.98 15.67
N ASP A 205 5.86 -10.78 15.65
CA ASP A 205 6.45 -10.13 16.82
C ASP A 205 5.38 -9.80 17.86
N LYS A 206 4.29 -9.17 17.43
CA LYS A 206 3.17 -8.83 18.35
C LYS A 206 2.51 -10.07 18.94
N LEU A 207 2.34 -11.13 18.15
CA LEU A 207 1.82 -12.39 18.62
C LEU A 207 2.77 -13.03 19.65
N ALA A 208 4.08 -13.03 19.39
CA ALA A 208 5.06 -13.56 20.33
C ALA A 208 5.03 -12.80 21.67
N ASP A 209 4.92 -11.47 21.64
CA ASP A 209 4.80 -10.63 22.83
C ASP A 209 3.54 -10.96 23.65
N LEU A 210 2.39 -11.09 22.99
CA LEU A 210 1.13 -11.45 23.64
C LEU A 210 1.18 -12.86 24.25
N ARG A 211 1.80 -13.81 23.55
CA ARG A 211 1.99 -15.16 24.09
C ARG A 211 2.89 -15.17 25.32
N ARG A 212 3.95 -14.37 25.36
CA ARG A 212 4.79 -14.20 26.57
C ARG A 212 4.01 -13.59 27.73
N GLN A 213 3.02 -12.75 27.44
CA GLN A 213 2.09 -12.20 28.44
C GLN A 213 0.97 -13.17 28.85
N GLY A 214 0.93 -14.38 28.26
CA GLY A 214 -0.02 -15.43 28.63
C GLY A 214 -1.24 -15.55 27.72
N ALA A 215 -1.24 -14.96 26.52
CA ALA A 215 -2.32 -15.17 25.54
C ALA A 215 -2.42 -16.64 25.12
N GLN A 216 -3.61 -17.21 25.29
CA GLN A 216 -4.01 -18.56 24.84
C GLN A 216 -5.08 -18.50 23.75
N SER A 217 -5.78 -17.36 23.64
CA SER A 217 -6.78 -17.06 22.62
C SER A 217 -6.43 -15.74 21.94
N LEU A 218 -6.85 -15.58 20.68
CA LEU A 218 -6.56 -14.40 19.88
C LEU A 218 -7.83 -13.88 19.23
N ILE A 219 -8.00 -12.56 19.26
CA ILE A 219 -8.91 -11.81 18.40
C ILE A 219 -8.06 -11.12 17.35
N LEU A 220 -8.23 -11.50 16.08
CA LEU A 220 -7.64 -10.82 14.93
C LEU A 220 -8.69 -9.87 14.34
N ASP A 221 -8.44 -8.58 14.37
CA ASP A 221 -9.36 -7.57 13.82
C ASP A 221 -8.89 -7.10 12.44
N LEU A 222 -9.68 -7.45 11.42
CA LEU A 222 -9.52 -7.06 10.02
C LEU A 222 -10.60 -6.07 9.54
N GLN A 223 -11.39 -5.51 10.46
CA GLN A 223 -12.38 -4.47 10.13
C GLN A 223 -11.67 -3.23 9.55
N GLY A 224 -12.21 -2.71 8.44
CA GLY A 224 -11.64 -1.59 7.69
C GLY A 224 -10.44 -1.95 6.79
N ASN A 225 -10.05 -3.22 6.73
CA ASN A 225 -8.87 -3.66 5.98
C ASN A 225 -9.23 -4.11 4.56
N GLY A 226 -9.04 -3.22 3.59
CA GLY A 226 -9.29 -3.48 2.16
C GLY A 226 -8.34 -4.49 1.48
N GLY A 227 -7.40 -5.06 2.23
CA GLY A 227 -6.51 -6.12 1.78
C GLY A 227 -5.08 -5.64 1.51
N GLY A 228 -4.49 -6.12 0.42
CA GLY A 228 -3.10 -5.85 0.05
C GLY A 228 -2.41 -7.04 -0.58
N LEU A 229 -1.16 -7.30 -0.21
CA LEU A 229 -0.34 -8.34 -0.82
C LEU A 229 -0.87 -9.75 -0.52
N LEU A 230 -1.15 -10.50 -1.59
CA LEU A 230 -1.53 -11.92 -1.55
C LEU A 230 -0.57 -12.75 -0.68
N MET A 231 0.74 -12.56 -0.84
CA MET A 231 1.75 -13.34 -0.10
C MET A 231 1.73 -13.02 1.40
N ALA A 232 1.34 -11.80 1.79
CA ALA A 232 1.18 -11.44 3.20
C ALA A 232 -0.06 -12.11 3.80
N ALA A 233 -1.19 -12.18 3.06
CA ALA A 233 -2.35 -12.97 3.47
C ALA A 233 -2.02 -14.45 3.61
N ILE A 234 -1.28 -15.03 2.66
CA ILE A 234 -0.85 -16.43 2.74
C ILE A 234 0.02 -16.66 3.99
N GLY A 235 0.99 -15.78 4.24
CA GLY A 235 1.81 -15.83 5.44
C GLY A 235 1.00 -15.72 6.73
N MET A 236 0.01 -14.82 6.77
CA MET A 236 -0.87 -14.67 7.92
C MET A 236 -1.77 -15.88 8.14
N ALA A 237 -2.38 -16.43 7.09
CA ALA A 237 -3.19 -17.64 7.21
C ALA A 237 -2.35 -18.84 7.69
N ASN A 238 -1.09 -18.94 7.25
CA ASN A 238 -0.14 -19.97 7.68
C ASN A 238 0.13 -19.95 9.19
N GLU A 239 -0.03 -18.80 9.87
CA GLU A 239 0.12 -18.72 11.32
C GLU A 239 -0.91 -19.55 12.08
N PHE A 240 -2.06 -19.79 11.46
CA PHE A 240 -3.21 -20.44 12.06
C PHE A 240 -3.45 -21.86 11.55
N LEU A 241 -3.03 -22.15 10.32
CA LEU A 241 -3.34 -23.40 9.63
C LEU A 241 -2.24 -24.47 9.78
N GLY A 242 -2.66 -25.72 9.68
CA GLY A 242 -1.82 -26.90 9.61
C GLY A 242 -1.20 -27.11 8.23
N ARG A 243 -0.23 -28.02 8.16
CA ARG A 243 0.47 -28.34 6.92
C ARG A 243 -0.49 -28.89 5.87
N ASP A 244 -0.28 -28.53 4.61
CA ASP A 244 -1.01 -28.99 3.44
C ASP A 244 -2.50 -28.57 3.42
N GLN A 245 -2.91 -27.66 4.31
CA GLN A 245 -4.21 -27.00 4.25
C GLN A 245 -4.16 -25.87 3.21
N MET A 246 -5.08 -25.90 2.24
CA MET A 246 -5.17 -24.87 1.20
C MET A 246 -5.57 -23.53 1.80
N VAL A 247 -4.79 -22.50 1.52
CA VAL A 247 -5.12 -21.12 1.91
C VAL A 247 -5.98 -20.48 0.84
N VAL A 248 -5.52 -20.53 -0.41
CA VAL A 248 -6.17 -19.86 -1.55
C VAL A 248 -5.70 -20.50 -2.84
N TYR A 249 -6.48 -20.36 -3.91
CA TYR A 249 -6.03 -20.67 -5.25
C TYR A 249 -6.35 -19.51 -6.19
N THR A 250 -5.57 -19.41 -7.27
CA THR A 250 -5.84 -18.49 -8.37
C THR A 250 -6.20 -19.29 -9.61
N GLU A 251 -7.12 -18.77 -10.42
CA GLU A 251 -7.56 -19.39 -11.67
C GLU A 251 -7.99 -18.28 -12.63
N GLY A 252 -7.60 -18.37 -13.91
CA GLY A 252 -7.91 -17.30 -14.86
C GLY A 252 -8.02 -17.80 -16.29
N ARG A 253 -8.61 -16.97 -17.16
CA ARG A 253 -8.86 -17.32 -18.58
C ARG A 253 -7.60 -17.76 -19.34
N ARG A 254 -6.43 -17.24 -18.97
CA ARG A 254 -5.12 -17.58 -19.57
C ARG A 254 -4.12 -18.14 -18.57
N SER A 255 -4.56 -18.44 -17.34
CA SER A 255 -3.69 -18.87 -16.24
C SER A 255 -4.28 -20.11 -15.60
N PRO A 256 -3.57 -21.25 -15.61
CA PRO A 256 -4.09 -22.48 -15.01
C PRO A 256 -4.29 -22.31 -13.50
N LYS A 257 -5.16 -23.13 -12.93
CA LYS A 257 -5.41 -23.14 -11.49
C LYS A 257 -4.12 -23.41 -10.71
N SER A 258 -3.79 -22.54 -9.77
CA SER A 258 -2.61 -22.64 -8.89
C SER A 258 -3.02 -22.48 -7.44
N GLY A 259 -2.75 -23.48 -6.60
CA GLY A 259 -3.07 -23.48 -5.17
C GLY A 259 -1.88 -23.09 -4.30
N TYR A 260 -2.16 -22.37 -3.22
CA TYR A 260 -1.20 -22.03 -2.16
C TYR A 260 -1.61 -22.76 -0.88
N MET A 261 -0.67 -23.50 -0.29
CA MET A 261 -0.89 -24.32 0.89
C MET A 261 -0.12 -23.76 2.08
N ALA A 262 -0.66 -23.93 3.28
CA ALA A 262 0.06 -23.69 4.52
C ALA A 262 1.18 -24.73 4.72
N ASP A 263 2.33 -24.28 5.20
CA ASP A 263 3.49 -25.11 5.52
C ASP A 263 3.41 -25.73 6.93
N GLY A 264 2.47 -25.27 7.76
CA GLY A 264 2.20 -25.77 9.10
C GLY A 264 3.20 -25.34 10.16
N ARG A 265 4.04 -24.34 9.90
CA ARG A 265 5.03 -23.79 10.85
C ARG A 265 4.50 -22.63 11.68
N GLY A 266 3.23 -22.26 11.51
CA GLY A 266 2.58 -21.17 12.22
C GLY A 266 2.66 -21.26 13.74
N ARG A 267 2.76 -20.10 14.40
CA ARG A 267 2.92 -19.99 15.86
C ARG A 267 1.60 -19.98 16.64
N PHE A 268 0.45 -19.90 15.97
CA PHE A 268 -0.86 -19.88 16.61
C PHE A 268 -1.82 -20.91 15.99
N ARG A 269 -1.33 -22.12 15.75
CA ARG A 269 -2.15 -23.24 15.24
C ARG A 269 -3.14 -23.77 16.28
N ASP A 270 -2.78 -23.67 17.56
CA ASP A 270 -3.62 -24.07 18.70
C ASP A 270 -4.20 -22.85 19.43
N GLY A 271 -5.31 -23.05 20.16
CA GLY A 271 -6.00 -22.00 20.90
C GLY A 271 -7.19 -21.40 20.15
N LYS A 272 -8.05 -20.65 20.85
CA LYS A 272 -9.26 -20.07 20.24
C LYS A 272 -8.92 -18.86 19.39
N LEU A 273 -9.44 -18.81 18.17
CA LEU A 273 -9.27 -17.70 17.24
C LEU A 273 -10.62 -17.15 16.85
N VAL A 274 -10.78 -15.83 16.98
CA VAL A 274 -11.89 -15.06 16.42
C VAL A 274 -11.32 -14.07 15.43
N VAL A 275 -11.91 -13.98 14.24
CA VAL A 275 -11.57 -12.97 13.24
C VAL A 275 -12.73 -12.00 13.11
N LEU A 276 -12.46 -10.71 13.31
CA LEU A 276 -13.44 -9.65 13.11
C LEU A 276 -13.32 -9.09 11.69
N ILE A 277 -14.46 -8.97 11.01
CA ILE A 277 -14.56 -8.41 9.65
C ILE A 277 -15.71 -7.39 9.57
N ASP A 278 -15.67 -6.51 8.58
CA ASP A 278 -16.77 -5.61 8.22
C ASP A 278 -16.91 -5.49 6.69
N GLU A 279 -17.85 -4.66 6.23
CA GLU A 279 -18.09 -4.41 4.79
C GLU A 279 -16.89 -3.82 4.02
N TYR A 280 -15.84 -3.41 4.74
CA TYR A 280 -14.60 -2.89 4.17
C TYR A 280 -13.46 -3.91 4.21
N SER A 281 -13.66 -5.08 4.84
CA SER A 281 -12.76 -6.21 4.76
C SER A 281 -12.80 -6.83 3.36
N ALA A 282 -11.71 -6.72 2.60
CA ALA A 282 -11.67 -7.18 1.22
C ALA A 282 -10.35 -7.88 0.85
N SER A 283 -10.36 -8.64 -0.25
CA SER A 283 -9.18 -9.19 -0.91
C SER A 283 -8.31 -10.03 0.04
N ALA A 284 -7.10 -9.60 0.38
CA ALA A 284 -6.21 -10.29 1.32
C ALA A 284 -6.89 -10.59 2.68
N SER A 285 -7.76 -9.70 3.18
CA SER A 285 -8.55 -9.93 4.40
C SER A 285 -9.56 -11.07 4.24
N GLU A 286 -10.21 -11.16 3.07
CA GLU A 286 -11.14 -12.25 2.72
C GLU A 286 -10.40 -13.57 2.54
N ILE A 287 -9.17 -13.54 2.01
CA ILE A 287 -8.32 -14.74 1.93
C ILE A 287 -8.01 -15.28 3.32
N VAL A 288 -7.58 -14.43 4.26
CA VAL A 288 -7.26 -14.88 5.62
C VAL A 288 -8.52 -15.40 6.32
N SER A 289 -9.60 -14.62 6.32
CA SER A 289 -10.85 -15.00 6.98
C SER A 289 -11.50 -16.24 6.35
N GLY A 290 -11.55 -16.33 5.02
CA GLY A 290 -12.04 -17.49 4.29
C GLY A 290 -11.21 -18.73 4.56
N ALA A 291 -9.88 -18.64 4.51
CA ALA A 291 -9.01 -19.79 4.75
C ALA A 291 -9.18 -20.35 6.18
N VAL A 292 -9.24 -19.49 7.20
CA VAL A 292 -9.45 -19.98 8.59
C VAL A 292 -10.88 -20.44 8.84
N GLN A 293 -11.86 -19.96 8.06
CA GLN A 293 -13.24 -20.43 8.13
C GLN A 293 -13.39 -21.80 7.47
N ASP A 294 -12.86 -21.99 6.26
CA ASP A 294 -12.95 -23.24 5.49
C ASP A 294 -12.35 -24.45 6.23
N TRP A 295 -11.33 -24.20 7.06
CA TRP A 295 -10.67 -25.22 7.87
C TRP A 295 -11.17 -25.31 9.32
N ASP A 296 -12.33 -24.70 9.63
CA ASP A 296 -12.92 -24.65 10.98
C ASP A 296 -11.94 -24.15 12.05
N ARG A 297 -10.97 -23.32 11.66
CA ARG A 297 -9.89 -22.84 12.53
C ARG A 297 -10.33 -21.64 13.37
N ALA A 298 -11.22 -20.80 12.85
CA ALA A 298 -11.69 -19.60 13.54
C ALA A 298 -13.19 -19.39 13.45
N THR A 299 -13.74 -18.64 14.42
CA THR A 299 -15.07 -18.04 14.29
C THR A 299 -14.94 -16.68 13.63
N ILE A 300 -15.64 -16.47 12.52
CA ILE A 300 -15.76 -15.15 11.88
C ILE A 300 -16.91 -14.39 12.52
N VAL A 301 -16.68 -13.14 12.92
CA VAL A 301 -17.68 -12.27 13.56
C VAL A 301 -17.68 -10.93 12.84
N GLY A 302 -18.84 -10.49 12.37
CA GLY A 302 -18.92 -9.27 11.56
C GLY A 302 -20.01 -9.36 10.51
N ARG A 303 -19.90 -8.51 9.50
CA ARG A 303 -20.76 -8.50 8.31
C ARG A 303 -19.97 -8.17 7.06
#